data_AF-E9G5E5-F1
#
_entry.id   AF-E9G5E5-F1
#
_cell.length_a   1.000
_cell.length_b   1.000
_cell.length_c   1.000
_cell.angle_alpha   90.00
_cell.angle_beta   90.00
_cell.angle_gamma   90.00
#
_symmetry.space_group_name_H-M   'P 1'
#
loop_
_entity.id
_entity.type
_entity.pdbx_description
1 polymer ?
#
loop_
_entity_poly.entity_id
_entity_poly.type
_entity_poly.pdbx_seq_one_letter_code
_entity_poly.pdbx_strand_id
1 'polypeptide(L)'
;MLPANLREKLFQVQEELASSLRTLGLTEPISPLVIPSRHGKHFEGVRLDAGADLLNHYQFQWCRMREASDINYHLAEQADKAIASVESYINRQHHLVSTLTTNLSSVSLMMIQLQKITESMSVTEATLKKTEEHLALLEDLVKDSQLESEIKEHDKKFVLLQDQKFAELESLKNHLAATHLQKVREYESKQVLKAKERQAIFEQAFETEIQQYKQSGIIPRMSQSNRQTTSLEEIVVEDDPSSLNQFLDE
;
A
#
# COMPACT_ATOMS: atom_id res chain seq x y z
N MET A 1 57.04 29.92 14.69
CA MET A 1 57.76 31.21 14.81
C MET A 1 58.76 31.10 15.94
N LEU A 2 60.05 30.96 15.63
CA LEU A 2 61.11 30.96 16.62
C LEU A 2 61.29 32.40 17.14
N PRO A 3 61.35 32.64 18.46
CA PRO A 3 61.40 33.99 19.02
C PRO A 3 62.69 34.69 18.57
N ALA A 4 62.57 35.88 17.99
CA ALA A 4 63.67 36.70 17.45
C ALA A 4 64.84 36.87 18.44
N ASN A 5 64.54 36.83 19.73
CA ASN A 5 65.47 36.94 20.86
C ASN A 5 66.55 35.83 20.89
N LEU A 6 66.23 34.60 20.45
CA LEU A 6 67.23 33.51 20.36
C LEU A 6 68.21 33.72 19.20
N ARG A 7 67.74 34.33 18.12
CA ARG A 7 68.57 34.57 16.92
C ARG A 7 69.58 35.68 17.16
N GLU A 8 69.18 36.75 17.85
CA GLU A 8 70.10 37.80 18.31
C GLU A 8 71.14 37.27 19.29
N LYS A 9 70.75 36.44 20.26
CA LYS A 9 71.70 35.84 21.21
C LYS A 9 72.71 34.90 20.53
N LEU A 10 72.30 34.13 19.53
CA LEU A 10 73.22 33.30 18.75
C LEU A 10 74.20 34.14 17.92
N PHE A 11 73.73 35.25 17.33
CA PHE A 11 74.60 36.19 16.63
C PHE A 11 75.63 36.83 17.56
N GLN A 12 75.21 37.23 18.77
CA GLN A 12 76.09 37.82 19.77
C GLN A 12 77.17 36.83 20.25
N VAL A 13 76.81 35.57 20.46
CA VAL A 13 77.78 34.50 20.81
C VAL A 13 78.75 34.23 19.67
N GLN A 14 78.29 34.25 18.41
CA GLN A 14 79.18 34.11 17.25
C GLN A 14 80.16 35.29 17.14
N GLU A 15 79.71 36.52 17.40
CA GLU A 15 80.54 37.71 17.35
C GLU A 15 81.56 37.75 18.49
N GLU A 16 81.16 37.34 19.71
CA GLU A 16 82.07 37.18 20.84
C GLU A 16 83.13 36.10 20.58
N LEU A 17 82.75 34.94 20.03
CA LEU A 17 83.69 33.89 19.65
C LEU A 17 84.64 34.34 18.52
N ALA A 18 84.13 35.05 17.52
CA ALA A 18 84.95 35.58 16.43
C ALA A 18 85.91 36.68 16.93
N SER A 19 85.48 37.49 17.89
CA SER A 19 86.31 38.50 18.52
C SER A 19 87.43 37.87 19.36
N SER A 20 87.13 36.84 20.16
CA SER A 20 88.15 36.16 20.98
C SER A 20 89.18 35.41 20.11
N LEU A 21 88.75 34.82 18.99
CA LEU A 21 89.64 34.24 17.99
C LEU A 21 90.51 35.27 17.27
N ARG A 22 89.99 36.49 17.02
CA ARG A 22 90.81 37.59 16.48
C ARG A 22 91.87 38.05 17.46
N THR A 23 91.56 38.10 18.75
CA THR A 23 92.53 38.45 19.79
C THR A 23 93.64 37.39 19.93
N LEU A 24 93.32 36.12 19.69
CA LEU A 24 94.30 35.03 19.62
C LEU A 24 95.06 34.98 18.28
N GLY A 25 94.50 35.57 17.22
CA GLY A 25 95.04 35.56 15.85
C GLY A 25 95.89 36.78 15.48
N LEU A 26 96.11 37.73 16.39
CA LEU A 26 97.12 38.78 16.22
C LEU A 26 98.51 38.14 16.37
N THR A 27 98.97 37.68 15.22
CA THR A 27 100.33 37.33 14.83
C THR A 27 101.33 38.39 15.34
N GLU A 28 101.85 38.19 16.55
CA GLU A 28 103.17 38.70 16.88
C GLU A 28 104.20 38.05 15.93
N PRO A 29 105.16 38.81 15.38
CA PRO A 29 106.19 38.24 14.53
C PRO A 29 106.97 37.21 15.35
N ILE A 30 106.96 35.97 14.86
CA ILE A 30 107.67 34.80 15.38
C ILE A 30 109.16 35.16 15.48
N SER A 31 109.57 35.64 16.64
CA SER A 31 110.95 35.54 17.06
C SER A 31 111.20 34.05 17.29
N PRO A 32 112.23 33.43 16.70
CA PRO A 32 112.50 32.03 16.97
C PRO A 32 112.70 31.87 18.48
N LEU A 33 111.81 31.10 19.11
CA LEU A 33 112.02 30.56 20.44
C LEU A 33 113.27 29.68 20.36
N VAL A 34 114.43 30.31 20.58
CA VAL A 34 115.66 29.62 20.92
C VAL A 34 115.40 29.01 22.28
N ILE A 35 114.91 27.76 22.27
CA ILE A 35 114.93 26.91 23.45
C ILE A 35 116.41 26.80 23.81
N PRO A 36 116.87 27.31 24.96
CA PRO A 36 118.23 27.11 25.37
C PRO A 36 118.41 25.61 25.50
N SER A 37 119.26 25.04 24.66
CA SER A 37 119.72 23.67 24.79
C SER A 37 120.35 23.54 26.17
N ARG A 38 119.57 23.08 27.15
CA ARG A 38 120.07 22.68 28.48
C ARG A 38 120.78 21.34 28.34
N HIS A 39 121.84 21.31 27.54
CA HIS A 39 122.89 20.30 27.69
C HIS A 39 123.74 20.72 28.89
N GLY A 40 123.21 20.45 30.07
CA GLY A 40 123.82 20.77 31.34
C GLY A 40 123.46 19.69 32.34
N LYS A 41 124.37 18.71 32.47
CA LYS A 41 124.38 17.58 33.40
C LYS A 41 123.42 16.44 33.04
N HIS A 42 124.01 15.33 32.60
CA HIS A 42 123.42 14.00 32.74
C HIS A 42 122.93 13.83 34.18
N PHE A 43 121.63 13.91 34.41
CA PHE A 43 121.01 13.29 35.56
C PHE A 43 120.89 11.79 35.24
N GLU A 44 121.97 11.04 35.53
CA GLU A 44 121.92 9.58 35.57
C GLU A 44 120.82 9.17 36.56
N GLY A 45 119.70 8.65 36.02
CA GLY A 45 118.61 8.04 36.80
C GLY A 45 117.22 8.66 36.64
N VAL A 46 117.07 9.85 36.02
CA VAL A 46 115.74 10.45 35.82
C VAL A 46 115.37 10.39 34.34
N ARG A 47 114.43 9.49 34.00
CA ARG A 47 113.85 9.38 32.66
C ARG A 47 113.03 10.63 32.35
N LEU A 48 113.62 11.62 31.71
CA LEU A 48 112.91 12.84 31.27
C LEU A 48 111.76 12.53 30.30
N ASP A 49 111.79 11.38 29.64
CA ASP A 49 110.76 10.93 28.69
C ASP A 49 109.59 10.20 29.34
N ALA A 50 109.63 9.92 30.66
CA ALA A 50 108.58 9.18 31.36
C ALA A 50 107.19 9.86 31.29
N GLY A 51 107.16 11.19 31.20
CA GLY A 51 105.92 11.95 30.98
C GLY A 51 105.37 11.80 29.56
N ALA A 52 106.24 11.74 28.56
CA ALA A 52 105.86 11.50 27.18
C ALA A 52 105.37 10.06 26.97
N ASP A 53 106.03 9.08 27.59
CA ASP A 53 105.63 7.67 27.56
C ASP A 53 104.27 7.44 28.23
N LEU A 54 104.02 8.09 29.37
CA LEU A 54 102.74 8.01 30.06
C LEU A 54 101.60 8.64 29.22
N LEU A 55 101.86 9.81 28.62
CA LEU A 55 100.91 10.46 27.74
C LEU A 55 100.61 9.60 26.52
N ASN A 56 101.63 9.03 25.89
CA ASN A 56 101.49 8.15 24.73
C ASN A 56 100.72 6.88 25.10
N HIS A 57 100.96 6.30 26.28
CA HIS A 57 100.21 5.15 26.78
C HIS A 57 98.71 5.44 26.93
N TYR A 58 98.35 6.55 27.58
CA TYR A 58 96.95 6.93 27.71
C TYR A 58 96.34 7.31 26.36
N GLN A 59 97.05 8.05 25.51
CA GLN A 59 96.57 8.40 24.18
C GLN A 59 96.26 7.14 23.34
N PHE A 60 97.13 6.14 23.39
CA PHE A 60 96.89 4.86 22.72
C PHE A 60 95.67 4.12 23.30
N GLN A 61 95.52 4.08 24.64
CA GLN A 61 94.34 3.49 25.26
C GLN A 61 93.04 4.21 24.87
N TRP A 62 93.06 5.54 24.85
CA TRP A 62 91.94 6.38 24.43
C TRP A 62 91.57 6.15 22.97
N CYS A 63 92.56 6.06 22.07
CA CYS A 63 92.34 5.72 20.67
C CYS A 63 91.68 4.35 20.52
N ARG A 64 92.20 3.33 21.21
CA ARG A 64 91.62 1.97 21.18
C ARG A 64 90.19 1.94 21.72
N MET A 65 89.91 2.67 22.80
CA MET A 65 88.56 2.75 23.37
C MET A 65 87.59 3.47 22.43
N ARG A 66 88.04 4.54 21.76
CA ARG A 66 87.23 5.24 20.76
C ARG A 66 86.90 4.32 19.59
N GLU A 67 87.88 3.63 19.04
CA GLU A 67 87.67 2.70 17.92
C GLU A 67 86.69 1.57 18.29
N ALA A 68 86.83 0.99 19.49
CA ALA A 68 85.86 0.01 20.00
C ALA A 68 84.45 0.60 20.18
N SER A 69 84.35 1.85 20.64
CA SER A 69 83.07 2.56 20.78
C SER A 69 82.42 2.85 19.42
N ASP A 70 83.21 3.22 18.40
CA ASP A 70 82.72 3.50 17.06
C ASP A 70 82.18 2.21 16.41
N ILE A 71 82.89 1.08 16.57
CA ILE A 71 82.42 -0.23 16.11
C ILE A 71 81.11 -0.63 16.81
N ASN A 72 81.04 -0.46 18.14
CA ASN A 72 79.82 -0.75 18.90
C ASN A 72 78.65 0.14 18.49
N TYR A 73 78.91 1.42 18.22
CA TYR A 73 77.89 2.34 17.70
C TYR A 73 77.32 1.87 16.36
N HIS A 74 78.19 1.48 15.41
CA HIS A 74 77.75 1.00 14.11
C HIS A 74 76.98 -0.33 14.19
N LEU A 75 77.41 -1.26 15.05
CA LEU A 75 76.67 -2.51 15.30
C LEU A 75 75.30 -2.25 15.93
N ALA A 76 75.22 -1.31 16.89
CA ALA A 76 73.95 -0.91 17.49
C ALA A 76 73.02 -0.24 16.46
N GLU A 77 73.55 0.63 15.61
CA GLU A 77 72.79 1.29 14.53
C GLU A 77 72.25 0.27 13.51
N GLN A 78 73.05 -0.74 13.16
CA GLN A 78 72.62 -1.81 12.25
C GLN A 78 71.51 -2.67 12.88
N ALA A 79 71.65 -3.01 14.16
CA ALA A 79 70.64 -3.75 14.92
C ALA A 79 69.33 -2.95 15.03
N ASP A 80 69.41 -1.65 15.34
CA ASP A 80 68.25 -0.76 15.41
C ASP A 80 67.49 -0.69 14.08
N LYS A 81 68.21 -0.52 12.97
CA LYS A 81 67.61 -0.55 11.61
C LYS A 81 66.90 -1.88 11.32
N ALA A 82 67.50 -3.00 11.69
CA ALA A 82 66.89 -4.31 11.53
C ALA A 82 65.62 -4.46 12.38
N ILE A 83 65.67 -4.05 13.65
CA ILE A 83 64.53 -4.09 14.58
C ILE A 83 63.39 -3.21 14.04
N ALA A 84 63.68 -1.97 13.63
CA ALA A 84 62.67 -1.05 13.07
C ALA A 84 62.00 -1.62 11.81
N SER A 85 62.77 -2.32 10.96
CA SER A 85 62.22 -2.97 9.76
C SER A 85 61.25 -4.10 10.10
N VAL A 86 61.60 -4.91 11.11
CA VAL A 86 60.76 -6.02 11.60
C VAL A 86 59.51 -5.48 12.29
N GLU A 87 59.66 -4.46 13.13
CA GLU A 87 58.53 -3.81 13.81
C GLU A 87 57.53 -3.24 12.80
N SER A 88 58.02 -2.53 11.78
CA SER A 88 57.18 -1.99 10.70
C SER A 88 56.44 -3.10 9.94
N TYR A 89 57.14 -4.20 9.65
CA TYR A 89 56.53 -5.37 9.00
C TYR A 89 55.42 -6.00 9.86
N ILE A 90 55.70 -6.23 11.15
CA ILE A 90 54.74 -6.82 12.09
C ILE A 90 53.52 -5.90 12.24
N ASN A 91 53.73 -4.60 12.42
CA ASN A 91 52.65 -3.62 12.52
C ASN A 91 51.78 -3.60 11.25
N ARG A 92 52.39 -3.68 10.07
CA ARG A 92 51.65 -3.78 8.80
C ARG A 92 50.81 -5.06 8.75
N GLN A 93 51.38 -6.21 9.11
CA GLN A 93 50.65 -7.47 9.12
C GLN A 93 49.50 -7.47 10.12
N HIS A 94 49.74 -6.95 11.33
CA HIS A 94 48.71 -6.80 12.34
C HIS A 94 47.57 -5.91 11.84
N HIS A 95 47.89 -4.79 11.19
CA HIS A 95 46.87 -3.90 10.61
C HIS A 95 46.06 -4.58 9.50
N LEU A 96 46.70 -5.36 8.62
CA LEU A 96 46.01 -6.14 7.59
C LEU A 96 45.07 -7.18 8.19
N VAL A 97 45.54 -7.95 9.18
CA VAL A 97 44.72 -8.95 9.87
C VAL A 97 43.55 -8.30 10.59
N SER A 98 43.79 -7.21 11.33
CA SER A 98 42.73 -6.47 12.02
C SER A 98 41.68 -5.92 11.05
N THR A 99 42.10 -5.39 9.90
CA THR A 99 41.19 -4.92 8.85
C THR A 99 40.39 -6.07 8.25
N LEU A 100 41.02 -7.23 8.00
CA LEU A 100 40.31 -8.41 7.52
C LEU A 100 39.29 -8.91 8.55
N THR A 101 39.65 -8.99 9.83
CA THR A 101 38.75 -9.44 10.89
C THR A 101 37.54 -8.52 11.04
N THR A 102 37.74 -7.20 10.99
CA THR A 102 36.65 -6.22 11.05
C THR A 102 35.75 -6.27 9.82
N ASN A 103 36.32 -6.47 8.63
CA ASN A 103 35.53 -6.69 7.42
C ASN A 103 34.72 -7.99 7.49
N LEU A 104 35.32 -9.10 7.95
CA LEU A 104 34.61 -10.36 8.10
C LEU A 104 33.47 -10.29 9.12
N SER A 105 33.66 -9.57 10.24
CA SER A 105 32.57 -9.35 11.20
C SER A 105 31.46 -8.44 10.65
N SER A 106 31.80 -7.49 9.77
CA SER A 106 30.78 -6.68 9.07
C SER A 106 29.92 -7.52 8.12
N VAL A 107 30.52 -8.53 7.47
CA VAL A 107 29.80 -9.44 6.57
C VAL A 107 28.81 -10.31 7.35
N SER A 108 29.19 -10.82 8.52
CA SER A 108 28.26 -11.60 9.34
C SER A 108 27.10 -10.75 9.86
N LEU A 109 27.34 -9.50 10.24
CA LEU A 109 26.27 -8.55 10.59
C LEU A 109 25.33 -8.29 9.41
N MET A 110 25.87 -8.10 8.21
CA MET A 110 25.07 -7.94 6.98
C MET A 110 24.19 -9.17 6.72
N MET A 111 24.71 -10.38 6.96
CA MET A 111 23.94 -11.62 6.79
C MET A 111 22.76 -11.70 7.78
N ILE A 112 22.96 -11.31 9.04
CA ILE A 112 21.88 -11.24 10.03
C ILE A 112 20.82 -10.21 9.60
N GLN A 113 21.25 -9.05 9.10
CA GLN A 113 20.32 -8.03 8.60
C GLN A 113 19.52 -8.51 7.39
N LEU A 114 20.18 -9.20 6.44
CA LEU A 114 19.50 -9.80 5.30
C LEU A 114 18.49 -10.86 5.73
N GLN A 115 18.84 -11.72 6.70
CA GLN A 115 17.91 -12.69 7.25
C GLN A 115 16.67 -12.01 7.86
N LYS A 116 16.87 -10.93 8.63
CA LYS A 116 15.75 -10.15 9.20
C LYS A 116 14.86 -9.52 8.13
N ILE A 117 15.45 -9.01 7.05
CA ILE A 117 14.70 -8.46 5.90
C ILE A 117 13.90 -9.57 5.23
N THR A 118 14.49 -10.74 5.00
CA THR A 118 13.82 -11.90 4.41
C THR A 118 12.66 -12.39 5.28
N GLU A 119 12.84 -12.45 6.61
CA GLU A 119 11.76 -12.79 7.55
C GLU A 119 10.63 -11.75 7.50
N SER A 120 10.98 -10.46 7.50
CA SER A 120 9.98 -9.38 7.36
C SER A 120 9.24 -9.45 6.03
N MET A 121 9.93 -9.79 4.93
CA MET A 121 9.33 -9.95 3.61
C MET A 121 8.36 -11.13 3.59
N SER A 122 8.74 -12.26 4.20
CA SER A 122 7.87 -13.44 4.32
C SER A 122 6.61 -13.15 5.14
N VAL A 123 6.73 -12.42 6.25
CA VAL A 123 5.56 -11.99 7.03
C VAL A 123 4.66 -11.07 6.20
N THR A 124 5.25 -10.14 5.46
CA THR A 124 4.49 -9.21 4.61
C THR A 124 3.74 -9.96 3.51
N GLU A 125 4.39 -10.92 2.85
CA GLU A 125 3.78 -11.77 1.83
C GLU A 125 2.62 -12.59 2.40
N ALA A 126 2.79 -13.18 3.58
CA ALA A 126 1.71 -13.92 4.25
C ALA A 126 0.52 -13.01 4.60
N THR A 127 0.78 -11.78 5.07
CA THR A 127 -0.30 -10.81 5.32
C THR A 127 -0.99 -10.37 4.04
N LEU A 128 -0.24 -10.17 2.95
CA LEU A 128 -0.79 -9.78 1.65
C LEU A 128 -1.69 -10.88 1.09
N LYS A 129 -1.23 -12.13 1.11
CA LYS A 129 -2.05 -13.28 0.72
C LYS A 129 -3.34 -13.36 1.53
N LYS A 130 -3.25 -13.18 2.85
CA LYS A 130 -4.45 -13.12 3.70
C LYS A 130 -5.37 -11.99 3.29
N THR A 131 -4.85 -10.79 2.99
CA THR A 131 -5.69 -9.68 2.54
C THR A 131 -6.34 -9.94 1.18
N GLU A 132 -5.65 -10.62 0.26
CA GLU A 132 -6.22 -11.03 -1.03
C GLU A 132 -7.37 -12.04 -0.83
N GLU A 133 -7.21 -13.01 0.07
CA GLU A 133 -8.28 -13.95 0.44
C GLU A 133 -9.51 -13.22 1.01
N HIS A 134 -9.31 -12.22 1.88
CA HIS A 134 -10.43 -11.43 2.42
C HIS A 134 -11.07 -10.54 1.36
N LEU A 135 -10.29 -10.03 0.41
CA LEU A 135 -10.82 -9.23 -0.69
C LEU A 135 -11.66 -10.07 -1.65
N ALA A 136 -11.24 -11.30 -1.95
CA ALA A 136 -12.03 -12.24 -2.74
C ALA A 136 -13.37 -12.56 -2.07
N LEU A 137 -13.36 -12.84 -0.76
CA LEU A 137 -14.59 -13.07 0.01
C LEU A 137 -15.51 -11.84 0.01
N LEU A 138 -14.94 -10.63 0.09
CA LEU A 138 -15.70 -9.40 0.01
C LEU A 138 -16.33 -9.21 -1.37
N GLU A 139 -15.60 -9.53 -2.44
CA GLU A 139 -16.12 -9.47 -3.80
C GLU A 139 -17.32 -10.41 -3.99
N ASP A 140 -17.23 -11.64 -3.49
CA ASP A 140 -18.33 -12.60 -3.52
C ASP A 140 -19.54 -12.10 -2.71
N LEU A 141 -19.32 -11.56 -1.51
CA LEU A 141 -20.38 -10.96 -0.69
C LEU A 141 -21.08 -9.80 -1.39
N VAL A 142 -20.32 -8.96 -2.10
CA VAL A 142 -20.87 -7.83 -2.87
C VAL A 142 -21.73 -8.33 -4.03
N LYS A 143 -21.27 -9.35 -4.76
CA LYS A 143 -22.05 -9.98 -5.83
C LYS A 143 -23.37 -10.56 -5.29
N ASP A 144 -23.30 -11.30 -4.20
CA ASP A 144 -24.48 -11.88 -3.55
C ASP A 144 -25.47 -10.80 -3.11
N SER A 145 -24.98 -9.71 -2.52
CA SER A 145 -25.81 -8.58 -2.11
C SER A 145 -26.48 -7.88 -3.29
N GLN A 146 -25.77 -7.72 -4.41
CA GLN A 146 -26.32 -7.13 -5.63
C GLN A 146 -27.43 -8.02 -6.21
N LEU A 147 -27.19 -9.32 -6.31
CA LEU A 147 -28.17 -10.29 -6.79
C LEU A 147 -29.41 -10.33 -5.89
N GLU A 148 -29.24 -10.31 -4.57
CA GLU A 148 -30.37 -10.24 -3.63
C GLU A 148 -31.19 -8.94 -3.81
N SER A 149 -30.51 -7.81 -4.07
CA SER A 149 -31.17 -6.54 -4.35
C SER A 149 -31.98 -6.59 -5.66
N GLU A 150 -31.41 -7.17 -6.71
CA GLU A 150 -32.09 -7.35 -8.00
C GLU A 150 -33.33 -8.24 -7.86
N ILE A 151 -33.21 -9.39 -7.17
CA ILE A 151 -34.36 -10.27 -6.90
C ILE A 151 -35.46 -9.51 -6.16
N LYS A 152 -35.11 -8.78 -5.09
CA LYS A 152 -36.08 -7.97 -4.34
C LYS A 152 -36.75 -6.91 -5.21
N GLU A 153 -36.03 -6.31 -6.15
CA GLU A 153 -36.60 -5.35 -7.09
C GLU A 153 -37.57 -6.02 -8.08
N HIS A 154 -37.20 -7.18 -8.60
CA HIS A 154 -38.06 -7.98 -9.47
C HIS A 154 -39.33 -8.44 -8.76
N ASP A 155 -39.23 -8.90 -7.52
CA ASP A 155 -40.38 -9.29 -6.70
C ASP A 155 -41.32 -8.11 -6.47
N LYS A 156 -40.78 -6.92 -6.17
CA LYS A 156 -41.58 -5.70 -6.03
C LYS A 156 -42.30 -5.35 -7.33
N LYS A 157 -41.62 -5.44 -8.47
CA LYS A 157 -42.23 -5.20 -9.80
C LYS A 157 -43.34 -6.20 -10.08
N PHE A 158 -43.13 -7.48 -9.74
CA PHE A 158 -44.12 -8.54 -9.91
C PHE A 158 -45.38 -8.28 -9.08
N VAL A 159 -45.23 -7.96 -7.79
CA VAL A 159 -46.36 -7.63 -6.91
C VAL A 159 -47.12 -6.41 -7.43
N LEU A 160 -46.41 -5.35 -7.83
CA LEU A 160 -47.05 -4.15 -8.38
C LEU A 160 -47.87 -4.46 -9.65
N LEU A 161 -47.34 -5.28 -10.56
CA LEU A 161 -48.05 -5.69 -11.77
C LEU A 161 -49.26 -6.56 -11.44
N GLN A 162 -49.13 -7.46 -10.46
CA GLN A 162 -50.24 -8.27 -9.98
C GLN A 162 -51.37 -7.40 -9.43
N ASP A 163 -51.06 -6.42 -8.58
CA ASP A 163 -52.04 -5.48 -8.01
C ASP A 163 -52.72 -4.64 -9.11
N GLN A 164 -51.96 -4.16 -10.10
CA GLN A 164 -52.52 -3.45 -11.25
C GLN A 164 -53.48 -4.33 -12.05
N LYS A 165 -53.12 -5.60 -12.30
CA LYS A 165 -53.99 -6.54 -13.03
C LYS A 165 -55.26 -6.87 -12.24
N PHE A 166 -55.18 -7.02 -10.92
CA PHE A 166 -56.35 -7.17 -10.09
C PHE A 166 -57.26 -5.94 -10.15
N ALA A 167 -56.70 -4.74 -10.08
CA ALA A 167 -57.46 -3.50 -10.20
C ALA A 167 -58.13 -3.35 -11.58
N GLU A 168 -57.44 -3.72 -12.66
CA GLU A 168 -58.00 -3.75 -14.02
C GLU A 168 -59.17 -4.75 -14.14
N LEU A 169 -59.02 -5.96 -13.58
CA LEU A 169 -60.08 -6.96 -13.56
C LEU A 169 -61.29 -6.51 -12.75
N GLU A 170 -61.08 -5.91 -11.58
CA GLU A 170 -62.15 -5.35 -10.74
C GLU A 170 -62.90 -4.24 -11.49
N SER A 171 -62.16 -3.36 -12.17
CA SER A 171 -62.73 -2.30 -13.01
C SER A 171 -63.56 -2.87 -14.16
N LEU A 172 -63.05 -3.88 -14.87
CA LEU A 172 -63.77 -4.54 -15.96
C LEU A 172 -65.03 -5.25 -15.46
N LYS A 173 -64.94 -5.96 -14.32
CA LYS A 173 -66.09 -6.59 -13.66
C LYS A 173 -67.16 -5.56 -13.31
N ASN A 174 -66.76 -4.42 -12.75
CA ASN A 174 -67.68 -3.33 -12.40
C ASN A 174 -68.32 -2.71 -13.65
N HIS A 175 -67.53 -2.52 -14.72
CA HIS A 175 -68.04 -2.01 -16.00
C HIS A 175 -69.04 -2.99 -16.64
N LEU A 176 -68.74 -4.29 -16.64
CA LEU A 176 -69.61 -5.33 -17.15
C LEU A 176 -70.92 -5.42 -16.34
N ALA A 177 -70.83 -5.34 -15.01
CA ALA A 177 -72.01 -5.31 -14.15
C ALA A 177 -72.88 -4.06 -14.41
N ALA A 178 -72.27 -2.89 -14.61
CA ALA A 178 -72.98 -1.66 -14.92
C ALA A 178 -73.67 -1.72 -16.30
N THR A 179 -72.98 -2.21 -17.33
CA THR A 179 -73.54 -2.37 -18.68
C THR A 179 -74.65 -3.43 -18.70
N HIS A 180 -74.48 -4.55 -17.99
CA HIS A 180 -75.53 -5.55 -17.83
C HIS A 180 -76.77 -4.97 -17.14
N LEU A 181 -76.60 -4.24 -16.02
CA LEU A 181 -77.71 -3.58 -15.33
C LEU A 181 -78.42 -2.54 -16.21
N GLN A 182 -77.68 -1.84 -17.07
CA GLN A 182 -78.27 -0.93 -18.05
C GLN A 182 -79.08 -1.70 -19.11
N LYS A 183 -78.51 -2.75 -19.72
CA LYS A 183 -79.20 -3.60 -20.70
C LYS A 183 -80.48 -4.19 -20.12
N VAL A 184 -80.45 -4.68 -18.88
CA VAL A 184 -81.64 -5.21 -18.17
C VAL A 184 -82.70 -4.13 -18.02
N ARG A 185 -82.33 -2.92 -17.54
CA ARG A 185 -83.29 -1.81 -17.42
C ARG A 185 -83.90 -1.39 -18.76
N GLU A 186 -83.10 -1.35 -19.82
CA GLU A 186 -83.58 -1.05 -21.17
C GLU A 186 -84.54 -2.14 -21.66
N TYR A 187 -84.22 -3.41 -21.42
CA TYR A 187 -85.08 -4.54 -21.75
C TYR A 187 -86.40 -4.50 -20.99
N GLU A 188 -86.37 -4.31 -19.67
CA GLU A 188 -87.55 -4.15 -18.82
C GLU A 188 -88.41 -2.97 -19.28
N SER A 189 -87.80 -1.82 -19.57
CA SER A 189 -88.51 -0.65 -20.09
C SER A 189 -89.20 -0.94 -21.42
N LYS A 190 -88.52 -1.64 -22.35
CA LYS A 190 -89.12 -2.08 -23.62
C LYS A 190 -90.29 -3.04 -23.38
N GLN A 191 -90.17 -3.97 -22.44
CA GLN A 191 -91.24 -4.90 -22.10
C GLN A 191 -92.45 -4.20 -21.48
N VAL A 192 -92.22 -3.24 -20.57
CA VAL A 192 -93.27 -2.42 -19.98
C VAL A 192 -93.98 -1.58 -21.05
N LEU A 193 -93.24 -0.99 -21.99
CA LEU A 193 -93.83 -0.21 -23.08
C LEU A 193 -94.69 -1.09 -24.00
N LYS A 194 -94.18 -2.27 -24.41
CA LYS A 194 -94.96 -3.27 -25.15
C LYS A 194 -96.20 -3.74 -24.39
N ALA A 195 -96.14 -3.87 -23.06
CA ALA A 195 -97.29 -4.23 -22.24
C ALA A 195 -98.33 -3.09 -22.21
N LYS A 196 -97.90 -1.84 -22.09
CA LYS A 196 -98.78 -0.66 -22.16
C LYS A 196 -99.44 -0.49 -23.52
N GLU A 197 -98.70 -0.68 -24.62
CA GLU A 197 -99.26 -0.64 -25.98
C GLU A 197 -100.32 -1.73 -26.15
N ARG A 198 -100.03 -2.96 -25.71
CA ARG A 198 -101.03 -4.05 -25.69
C ARG A 198 -102.26 -3.67 -24.87
N GLN A 199 -102.08 -3.11 -23.67
CA GLN A 199 -103.18 -2.64 -22.84
C GLN A 199 -104.02 -1.57 -23.54
N ALA A 200 -103.39 -0.57 -24.18
CA ALA A 200 -104.08 0.48 -24.92
C ALA A 200 -104.87 -0.07 -26.12
N ILE A 201 -104.32 -1.05 -26.84
CA ILE A 201 -105.05 -1.74 -27.91
C ILE A 201 -106.25 -2.50 -27.35
N PHE A 202 -106.08 -3.22 -26.25
CA PHE A 202 -107.18 -3.93 -25.59
C PHE A 202 -108.25 -2.96 -25.04
N GLU A 203 -107.84 -1.82 -24.49
CA GLU A 203 -108.73 -0.79 -23.99
C GLU A 203 -109.51 -0.11 -25.12
N GLN A 204 -108.84 0.21 -26.24
CA GLN A 204 -109.51 0.73 -27.44
C GLN A 204 -110.49 -0.30 -28.02
N ALA A 205 -110.11 -1.58 -28.10
CA ALA A 205 -111.00 -2.65 -28.52
C ALA A 205 -112.22 -2.78 -27.58
N PHE A 206 -111.99 -2.72 -26.28
CA PHE A 206 -113.04 -2.74 -25.27
C PHE A 206 -113.97 -1.52 -25.35
N GLU A 207 -113.44 -0.31 -25.58
CA GLU A 207 -114.25 0.89 -25.80
C GLU A 207 -115.10 0.76 -27.06
N THR A 208 -114.55 0.24 -28.16
CA THR A 208 -115.33 -0.03 -29.36
C THR A 208 -116.42 -1.07 -29.12
N GLU A 209 -116.13 -2.10 -28.32
CA GLU A 209 -117.10 -3.12 -27.93
C GLU A 209 -118.21 -2.54 -27.03
N ILE A 210 -117.87 -1.65 -26.08
CA ILE A 210 -118.86 -0.90 -25.27
C ILE A 210 -119.70 0.02 -26.15
N GLN A 211 -119.10 0.73 -27.11
CA GLN A 211 -119.85 1.60 -28.02
C GLN A 211 -120.80 0.78 -28.90
N GLN A 212 -120.36 -0.36 -29.43
CA GLN A 212 -121.20 -1.31 -30.14
C GLN A 212 -122.31 -1.87 -29.25
N TYR A 213 -122.04 -2.17 -27.98
CA TYR A 213 -123.05 -2.60 -27.00
C TYR A 213 -124.10 -1.51 -26.75
N LYS A 214 -123.68 -0.25 -26.56
CA LYS A 214 -124.60 0.89 -26.40
C LYS A 214 -125.49 1.13 -27.63
N GLN A 215 -125.00 0.80 -28.83
CA GLN A 215 -125.75 0.97 -30.09
C GLN A 215 -126.66 -0.22 -30.42
N SER A 216 -126.31 -1.44 -30.02
CA SER A 216 -127.00 -2.67 -30.42
C SER A 216 -127.72 -3.42 -29.29
N GLY A 217 -127.41 -3.11 -28.02
CA GLY A 217 -128.05 -3.71 -26.83
C GLY A 217 -127.64 -5.16 -26.52
N ILE A 218 -126.71 -5.76 -27.27
CA ILE A 218 -126.34 -7.19 -27.15
C ILE A 218 -124.83 -7.30 -26.92
N ILE A 219 -124.41 -7.96 -25.84
CA ILE A 219 -122.99 -8.24 -25.57
C ILE A 219 -122.57 -9.40 -26.49
N PRO A 220 -121.51 -9.25 -27.31
CA PRO A 220 -120.93 -10.38 -28.00
C PRO A 220 -120.43 -11.39 -26.96
N ARG A 221 -121.08 -12.56 -26.89
CA ARG A 221 -120.48 -13.71 -26.22
C ARG A 221 -119.16 -13.95 -26.94
N MET A 222 -118.03 -13.74 -26.26
CA MET A 222 -116.73 -14.23 -26.74
C MET A 222 -116.95 -15.67 -27.19
N SER A 223 -116.85 -15.90 -28.49
CA SER A 223 -116.77 -17.24 -29.04
C SER A 223 -115.59 -17.89 -28.34
N GLN A 224 -115.87 -18.89 -27.52
CA GLN A 224 -114.89 -19.82 -27.01
C GLN A 224 -114.25 -20.49 -28.24
N SER A 225 -113.23 -19.84 -28.80
CA SER A 225 -112.34 -20.50 -29.73
C SER A 225 -111.61 -21.55 -28.91
N ASN A 226 -111.94 -22.81 -29.18
CA ASN A 226 -111.25 -24.03 -28.77
C ASN A 226 -110.36 -23.89 -27.53
N ARG A 227 -110.95 -24.14 -26.35
CA ARG A 227 -110.17 -24.76 -25.27
C ARG A 227 -109.82 -26.18 -25.72
N GLN A 228 -108.79 -26.31 -26.55
CA GLN A 228 -107.93 -27.47 -26.43
C GLN A 228 -107.36 -27.40 -25.02
N THR A 229 -107.77 -28.35 -24.20
CA THR A 229 -107.08 -28.71 -22.97
C THR A 229 -105.70 -29.24 -23.39
N THR A 230 -104.75 -28.36 -23.69
CA THR A 230 -103.35 -28.72 -23.60
C THR A 230 -103.04 -28.79 -22.11
N SER A 231 -103.22 -29.97 -21.54
CA SER A 231 -102.62 -30.32 -20.25
C SER A 231 -101.13 -30.00 -20.32
N LEU A 232 -100.56 -29.45 -19.25
CA LEU A 232 -99.14 -29.10 -19.14
C LEU A 232 -98.19 -30.32 -19.30
N GLU A 233 -98.74 -31.53 -19.42
CA GLU A 233 -98.03 -32.78 -19.65
C GLU A 233 -97.62 -32.99 -21.13
N GLU A 234 -98.12 -32.18 -22.07
CA GLU A 234 -97.84 -32.31 -23.51
C GLU A 234 -97.13 -31.09 -24.11
N ILE A 235 -96.36 -30.35 -23.31
CA ILE A 235 -95.33 -29.45 -23.84
C ILE A 235 -94.01 -30.21 -23.74
N VAL A 236 -93.61 -30.85 -24.83
CA VAL A 236 -92.21 -31.16 -25.06
C VAL A 236 -91.55 -29.82 -25.33
N VAL A 237 -90.79 -29.32 -24.35
CA VAL A 237 -89.83 -28.24 -24.60
C VAL A 237 -88.79 -28.85 -25.54
N GLU A 238 -88.94 -28.63 -26.84
CA GLU A 238 -87.81 -28.75 -27.75
C GLU A 238 -86.82 -27.67 -27.31
N ASP A 239 -85.80 -28.10 -26.57
CA ASP A 239 -84.57 -27.34 -26.40
C ASP A 239 -83.99 -27.18 -27.80
N ASP A 240 -84.38 -26.11 -28.50
CA ASP A 240 -83.76 -25.74 -29.76
C ASP A 240 -82.46 -25.01 -29.42
N PRO A 241 -81.29 -25.68 -29.52
CA PRO A 241 -80.00 -25.07 -29.18
C PRO A 241 -79.69 -23.88 -30.10
N SER A 242 -80.39 -23.76 -31.22
CA SER A 242 -80.28 -22.63 -32.14
C SER A 242 -80.76 -21.33 -31.50
N SER A 243 -81.82 -21.38 -30.67
CA SER A 243 -82.33 -20.20 -29.95
C SER A 243 -81.37 -19.75 -28.84
N LEU A 244 -80.74 -20.71 -28.15
CA LEU A 244 -79.73 -20.44 -27.13
C LEU A 244 -78.42 -19.93 -27.74
N ASN A 245 -78.00 -20.48 -28.87
CA ASN A 245 -76.83 -20.00 -29.60
C ASN A 245 -77.04 -18.58 -30.16
N GLN A 246 -78.25 -18.27 -30.65
CA GLN A 246 -78.58 -16.93 -31.11
C GLN A 246 -78.64 -15.90 -29.96
N PHE A 247 -78.98 -16.32 -28.75
CA PHE A 247 -78.93 -15.46 -27.55
C PHE A 247 -77.50 -15.27 -27.01
N LEU A 248 -76.60 -16.25 -27.19
CA LEU A 248 -75.21 -16.18 -26.74
C LEU A 248 -74.29 -15.38 -27.68
N ASP A 249 -74.71 -15.18 -28.93
CA ASP A 249 -73.97 -14.44 -29.96
C ASP A 249 -74.34 -12.92 -30.06
N GLU A 250 -75.23 -12.40 -29.19
CA GLU A 250 -75.59 -10.95 -29.02
C GLU A 250 -75.12 -10.33 -27.68
#